data_AF-A0A1J5RSP3-F1
#
_entry.id   AF-A0A1J5RSP3-F1
#
_cell.length_a   1.000
_cell.length_b   1.000
_cell.length_c   1.000
_cell.angle_alpha   90.00
_cell.angle_beta   90.00
_cell.angle_gamma   90.00
#
_symmetry.space_group_name_H-M   'P 1'
#
loop_
_entity.id
_entity.type
_entity.pdbx_description
1 polymer ?
#
loop_
_entity_poly.entity_id
_entity_poly.type
_entity_poly.pdbx_seq_one_letter_code
_entity_poly.pdbx_strand_id
1 'polypeptide(L)'
;MILLGVGWNFLFIGGTTLLTEAYRPSERAKTQAAHDFLMFGAVSLASFSAGGLLNTWGWRSVNLTALPFLAVALMAVLGLGALRWRNRLASASA
;
A
#
# COMPACT_ATOMS: atom_id res chain seq x y z
N MET A 1 2.66 18.80 3.99
CA MET A 1 2.19 17.85 5.02
C MET A 1 0.78 17.36 4.79
N ILE A 2 -0.17 18.20 4.34
CA ILE A 2 -1.56 17.77 4.05
C ILE A 2 -1.63 16.66 2.99
N LEU A 3 -1.03 16.86 1.81
CA LEU A 3 -1.05 15.87 0.71
C LEU A 3 -0.47 14.50 1.12
N LEU A 4 0.63 14.50 1.86
CA LEU A 4 1.26 13.28 2.37
C LEU A 4 0.33 12.56 3.36
N GLY A 5 -0.30 13.30 4.27
CA GLY A 5 -1.25 12.75 5.22
C GLY A 5 -2.51 12.17 4.54
N VAL A 6 -3.02 12.86 3.52
CA VAL A 6 -4.14 12.36 2.71
C VAL A 6 -3.73 11.08 1.98
N GLY A 7 -2.57 11.08 1.31
CA GLY A 7 -2.06 9.90 0.62
C GLY A 7 -1.85 8.70 1.53
N TRP A 8 -1.32 8.91 2.74
CA TRP A 8 -1.16 7.87 3.75
C TRP A 8 -2.50 7.23 4.16
N ASN A 9 -3.52 8.05 4.43
CA ASN A 9 -4.84 7.55 4.81
C ASN A 9 -5.48 6.72 3.68
N PHE A 10 -5.39 7.19 2.44
CA PHE A 10 -5.91 6.43 1.29
C PHE A 10 -5.19 5.10 1.11
N LEU A 11 -3.85 5.08 1.22
CA LEU A 11 -3.08 3.85 1.08
C LEU A 11 -3.40 2.85 2.20
N PHE A 12 -3.51 3.33 3.44
CA PHE A 12 -3.79 2.49 4.60
C PHE A 12 -5.24 1.96 4.60
N ILE A 13 -6.24 2.86 4.56
CA ILE A 13 -7.66 2.49 4.62
C ILE A 13 -8.07 1.77 3.34
N GLY A 14 -7.67 2.27 2.17
CA GLY A 14 -7.96 1.64 0.89
C GLY A 14 -7.28 0.27 0.75
N GLY A 15 -6.00 0.16 1.16
CA GLY A 15 -5.26 -1.09 1.14
C GLY A 15 -5.86 -2.16 2.04
N THR A 16 -6.18 -1.82 3.28
CA THR A 16 -6.85 -2.74 4.22
C THR A 16 -8.26 -3.11 3.77
N THR A 17 -8.99 -2.20 3.14
CA THR A 17 -10.30 -2.50 2.53
C THR A 17 -10.16 -3.54 1.41
N LEU A 18 -9.23 -3.33 0.46
CA LEU A 18 -8.96 -4.29 -0.61
C LEU A 18 -8.49 -5.65 -0.07
N LEU A 19 -7.70 -5.64 1.00
CA LEU A 19 -7.25 -6.87 1.66
C LEU A 19 -8.44 -7.62 2.27
N THR A 20 -9.30 -6.94 3.03
CA THR A 20 -10.46 -7.57 3.71
C THR A 20 -11.56 -8.03 2.75
N GLU A 21 -11.65 -7.45 1.55
CA GLU A 21 -12.50 -7.97 0.45
C GLU A 21 -12.01 -9.33 -0.09
N ALA A 22 -10.70 -9.60 -0.03
CA ALA A 22 -10.11 -10.82 -0.59
C ALA A 22 -10.26 -12.05 0.34
N TYR A 23 -10.56 -11.85 1.63
CA TYR A 23 -10.63 -12.91 2.64
C TYR A 23 -12.04 -13.14 3.17
N ARG A 24 -12.31 -14.38 3.62
CA ARG A 24 -13.59 -14.75 4.22
C ARG A 24 -13.75 -14.09 5.60
N PRO A 25 -14.98 -13.83 6.07
CA PRO A 25 -15.23 -13.20 7.37
C PRO A 25 -14.55 -13.91 8.55
N SER A 26 -14.47 -15.25 8.50
CA SER A 26 -13.79 -16.08 9.51
C SER A 26 -12.27 -15.88 9.59
N GLU A 27 -11.65 -15.34 8.55
CA GLU A 27 -10.19 -15.17 8.45
C GLU A 27 -9.74 -13.73 8.75
N ARG A 28 -10.69 -12.78 8.77
CA ARG A 28 -10.42 -11.33 8.89
C ARG A 28 -9.60 -10.97 10.14
N ALA A 29 -9.90 -11.57 11.29
CA ALA A 29 -9.16 -11.28 12.52
C ALA A 29 -7.67 -11.65 12.40
N LYS A 30 -7.39 -12.80 11.78
CA LYS A 30 -6.01 -13.25 11.55
C LYS A 30 -5.31 -12.42 10.49
N THR A 31 -6.02 -12.07 9.41
CA THR A 31 -5.50 -11.21 8.34
C THR A 31 -5.20 -9.79 8.83
N GLN A 32 -6.05 -9.22 9.69
CA GLN A 32 -5.82 -7.90 10.27
C GLN A 32 -4.59 -7.91 11.19
N ALA A 33 -4.46 -8.90 12.06
CA ALA A 33 -3.28 -9.03 12.92
C ALA A 33 -1.99 -9.19 12.10
N ALA A 34 -2.04 -9.97 11.01
CA ALA A 34 -0.91 -10.11 10.09
C ALA A 34 -0.59 -8.80 9.36
N HIS A 35 -1.61 -8.07 8.92
CA HIS A 35 -1.45 -6.75 8.30
C HIS A 35 -0.77 -5.77 9.25
N ASP A 36 -1.27 -5.64 10.47
CA ASP A 36 -0.74 -4.71 11.47
C ASP A 36 0.71 -5.07 11.81
N PHE A 37 1.02 -6.35 12.01
CA PHE A 37 2.38 -6.82 12.26
C PHE A 37 3.34 -6.47 11.10
N LEU A 38 2.94 -6.74 9.86
CA LEU A 38 3.75 -6.44 8.68
C LEU A 38 3.92 -4.93 8.48
N MET A 39 2.87 -4.13 8.70
CA MET A 39 2.93 -2.68 8.62
C MET A 39 3.92 -2.13 9.65
N PHE A 40 3.77 -2.49 10.93
CA PHE A 40 4.68 -1.99 11.97
C PHE A 40 6.11 -2.48 11.77
N GLY A 41 6.30 -3.72 11.34
CA GLY A 41 7.61 -4.25 10.97
C GLY A 41 8.26 -3.47 9.82
N ALA A 42 7.50 -3.20 8.76
CA ALA A 42 7.98 -2.43 7.61
C ALA A 42 8.30 -0.97 7.98
N VAL A 43 7.45 -0.32 8.79
CA VAL A 43 7.70 1.05 9.28
C VAL A 43 8.95 1.10 10.16
N SER A 44 9.17 0.09 11.00
CA SER A 44 10.38 -0.02 11.83
C SER A 44 11.64 -0.12 10.97
N LEU A 45 11.66 -1.05 10.01
CA LEU A 45 12.78 -1.21 9.06
C LEU A 45 13.01 0.05 8.23
N ALA A 46 11.93 0.64 7.69
CA ALA A 46 12.00 1.87 6.91
C ALA A 46 12.55 3.05 7.74
N SER A 47 12.17 3.15 9.02
CA SER A 47 12.66 4.18 9.93
C SER A 47 14.16 4.02 10.20
N PHE A 48 14.62 2.79 10.41
CA PHE A 48 16.05 2.50 10.58
C PHE A 48 16.84 2.80 9.30
N SER A 49 16.35 2.34 8.14
CA SER A 49 16.97 2.62 6.84
C SER A 49 16.99 4.11 6.49
N ALA A 50 15.91 4.86 6.80
CA ALA A 50 15.84 6.30 6.58
C ALA A 50 16.86 7.06 7.43
N GLY A 51 17.09 6.64 8.68
CA GLY A 51 18.16 7.20 9.53
C GLY A 51 19.55 7.01 8.91
N GLY A 52 19.84 5.80 8.41
CA GLY A 52 21.09 5.51 7.72
C GLY A 52 21.27 6.33 6.43
N LEU A 53 20.24 6.37 5.58
CA LEU A 53 20.24 7.13 4.32
C LEU A 53 20.36 8.63 4.55
N LEU A 54 19.68 9.16 5.57
CA LEU A 54 19.72 10.57 5.91
C LEU A 54 21.13 11.00 6.33
N ASN A 55 21.79 10.20 7.16
CA ASN A 55 23.14 10.50 7.64
C ASN A 55 24.19 10.49 6.52
N THR A 56 23.98 9.71 5.46
CA THR A 56 24.99 9.49 4.41
C THR A 56 24.71 10.25 3.12
N TRP A 57 23.44 10.36 2.69
CA TRP A 57 23.04 10.94 1.39
C TRP A 57 22.01 12.07 1.54
N GLY A 58 21.66 12.45 2.77
CA GLY A 58 20.73 13.54 3.06
C GLY A 58 19.27 13.24 2.76
N TRP A 59 18.40 14.23 2.94
CA TRP A 59 16.94 14.07 2.83
C TRP A 59 16.44 13.68 1.43
N ARG A 60 17.18 14.05 0.37
CA ARG A 60 16.76 13.76 -1.01
C ARG A 60 16.76 12.26 -1.31
N SER A 61 17.74 11.53 -0.79
CA SER A 61 17.84 10.08 -1.01
C SER A 61 16.62 9.37 -0.41
N VAL A 62 16.24 9.70 0.82
CA VAL A 62 15.10 9.13 1.55
C VAL A 62 13.81 9.24 0.71
N ASN A 63 13.56 10.41 0.13
CA ASN A 63 12.39 10.64 -0.72
C ASN A 63 12.46 9.86 -2.04
N LEU A 64 13.62 9.84 -2.69
CA LEU A 64 13.81 9.09 -3.93
C LEU A 64 13.64 7.59 -3.73
N THR A 65 14.10 7.03 -2.62
CA THR A 65 13.88 5.61 -2.29
C THR A 65 12.42 5.26 -2.08
N ALA A 66 11.56 6.19 -1.66
CA ALA A 66 10.14 5.92 -1.51
C ALA A 66 9.41 5.81 -2.87
N LEU A 67 9.87 6.55 -3.89
CA LEU A 67 9.19 6.64 -5.19
C LEU A 67 8.99 5.28 -5.90
N PRO A 68 9.99 4.38 -5.99
CA PRO A 68 9.79 3.06 -6.59
C PRO A 68 8.67 2.24 -5.92
N PHE A 69 8.60 2.26 -4.58
CA PHE A 69 7.56 1.52 -3.85
C PHE A 69 6.17 2.10 -4.12
N LEU A 70 6.05 3.44 -4.15
CA LEU A 70 4.80 4.10 -4.54
C LEU A 70 4.40 3.79 -5.99
N ALA A 71 5.36 3.75 -6.92
CA ALA A 71 5.10 3.42 -8.32
C ALA A 71 4.57 1.99 -8.47
N VAL A 72 5.18 1.02 -7.77
CA VAL A 72 4.70 -0.38 -7.76
C VAL A 72 3.29 -0.47 -7.18
N ALA A 73 3.01 0.20 -6.06
CA ALA A 73 1.68 0.22 -5.46
C ALA A 73 0.64 0.81 -6.42
N LEU A 74 0.97 1.92 -7.09
CA LEU A 74 0.08 2.56 -8.07
C LEU A 74 -0.20 1.64 -9.25
N MET A 75 0.83 1.00 -9.82
CA MET A 75 0.67 0.06 -10.93
C MET A 75 -0.21 -1.13 -10.54
N ALA A 76 -0.05 -1.67 -9.33
CA ALA A 76 -0.88 -2.77 -8.82
C ALA A 76 -2.36 -2.37 -8.70
N VAL A 77 -2.64 -1.19 -8.14
CA VAL A 77 -4.01 -0.69 -7.97
C VAL A 77 -4.66 -0.40 -9.33
N LEU A 78 -3.95 0.25 -10.26
CA LEU A 78 -4.45 0.52 -11.61
C LEU A 78 -4.70 -0.78 -12.39
N GLY A 79 -3.80 -1.75 -12.28
CA GLY A 79 -3.96 -3.08 -12.88
C GLY A 79 -5.20 -3.81 -12.35
N LEU A 80 -5.39 -3.81 -11.02
CA LEU A 80 -6.58 -4.40 -10.40
C LEU A 80 -7.87 -3.69 -10.84
N GLY A 81 -7.85 -2.36 -10.92
CA GLY A 81 -8.97 -1.55 -11.40
C GLY A 81 -9.33 -1.88 -12.86
N ALA A 82 -8.33 -1.97 -13.74
CA ALA A 82 -8.52 -2.34 -15.14
C ALA A 82 -9.11 -3.76 -15.30
N LEU A 83 -8.63 -4.72 -14.51
CA LEU A 83 -9.16 -6.09 -14.49
C LEU A 83 -10.62 -6.11 -14.02
N ARG A 84 -10.94 -5.42 -12.93
CA ARG A 84 -12.31 -5.30 -12.40
C ARG A 84 -13.26 -4.63 -13.41
N TRP A 85 -12.79 -3.59 -14.10
CA TRP A 85 -13.57 -2.90 -15.14
C TRP A 85 -13.89 -3.84 -16.31
N ARG A 86 -12.88 -4.55 -16.81
CA ARG A 86 -13.05 -5.49 -17.94
C ARG A 86 -14.05 -6.59 -17.62
N ASN A 87 -14.02 -7.14 -16.40
CA ASN A 87 -14.96 -8.16 -15.96
C ASN A 87 -16.40 -7.64 -15.91
N ARG A 88 -16.62 -6.38 -15.47
CA ARG A 88 -17.96 -5.78 -15.43
C ARG A 88 -18.58 -5.61 -16.83
N LEU A 89 -17.76 -5.21 -17.82
CA LEU A 89 -18.23 -5.08 -19.20
C LEU A 89 -18.60 -6.45 -19.81
N ALA A 90 -17.83 -7.49 -19.51
CA ALA A 90 -18.14 -8.85 -19.96
C ALA A 90 -19.44 -9.37 -19.34
N SER A 91 -19.71 -9.07 -18.07
CA SER A 91 -20.97 -9.44 -17.40
C SER A 91 -22.20 -8.65 -17.90
N ALA A 92 -22.01 -7.44 -18.43
CA ALA A 92 -23.11 -6.59 -18.93
C ALA A 92 -23.50 -6.88 -20.39
N SER A 93 -22.71 -7.68 -21.10
CA SER A 93 -22.91 -8.06 -22.51
C SER A 93 -23.38 -9.51 -22.70
N ALA A 94 -23.53 -10.26 -21.59
CA ALA A 94 -24.08 -11.61 -21.52
C ALA A 94 -25.51 -11.57 -20.97
#